data_AF-A0A2P4XJW4-F1
#
_entry.id   AF-A0A2P4XJW4-F1
#
_cell.length_a   1.000
_cell.length_b   1.000
_cell.length_c   1.000
_cell.angle_alpha   90.00
_cell.angle_beta   90.00
_cell.angle_gamma   90.00
#
_symmetry.space_group_name_H-M   'P 1'
#
loop_
_entity.id
_entity.type
_entity.pdbx_description
1 polymer ?
#
loop_
_entity_poly.entity_id
_entity_poly.type
_entity_poly.pdbx_seq_one_letter_code
_entity_poly.pdbx_strand_id
1 'polypeptide(L)'
;MLGQDERKRFYLEDFTSRIIVDLTNAAYTDGLFTINCVVLVEGEVIDDVLHVQSMGFPPPESKEASLEVLGGIDPLGVEVSAQQREQIRELEANDHHATFIVLSDVHLDDPQVMIKLDELFQGLESVQPTLFILMGDFMSTSIGGGAGSNSLQDLREYLEELGTLILKYPGIAENSRFVLVPGPNDPGSSRAFPRHPLPDLCTRDLIRKVPNVTCTTNPCRIRYYTQDIVIFRDDLQQKMQRHAILPPMPSEQEEAAMDESEIVQSVSQTDISKHLAKTLIDQAHLCPLPLMANPINWDFDSSLQLFPAPDVLILGDSTEQFQLGYSAIETSLNWRMRRRHHRQFGLPNANQILLCMAVCTLLFFALLRRHWLQFGEDPDVHASLKGVYIVGEGSTDSKSWEKFCADDSFKMTIPGTNQTTTVVDMQDGAVLCHKHMYLQLGNPTREMVFWIGMMPGILLFGTAVLGTAALLLWQRYYLRFDNGDCFSITVAATVIAYAAAISMTVRWRWEYVQCQMSKKSWVHAHMENSCHRAVDVDEGLERPLRQ
;
A
#
# COMPACT_ATOMS: atom_id res chain seq x y z
N MET A 1 -32.01 9.51 -9.72
CA MET A 1 -31.17 8.69 -10.61
C MET A 1 -30.54 9.59 -11.67
N LEU A 2 -29.26 9.38 -12.00
CA LEU A 2 -28.52 10.16 -12.98
C LEU A 2 -28.73 9.62 -14.40
N GLY A 3 -29.24 10.46 -15.31
CA GLY A 3 -29.56 10.12 -16.68
C GLY A 3 -28.87 11.02 -17.71
N GLN A 4 -28.92 10.62 -18.98
CA GLN A 4 -28.42 11.42 -20.11
C GLN A 4 -29.45 11.45 -21.25
N ASP A 5 -29.73 12.65 -21.76
CA ASP A 5 -30.67 12.92 -22.85
C ASP A 5 -30.00 12.73 -24.23
N GLU A 6 -30.76 12.60 -25.31
CA GLU A 6 -30.23 12.42 -26.69
C GLU A 6 -29.24 13.54 -27.09
N ARG A 7 -29.42 14.73 -26.50
CA ARG A 7 -28.55 15.91 -26.67
C ARG A 7 -27.29 15.89 -25.79
N LYS A 8 -26.98 14.76 -25.15
CA LYS A 8 -25.89 14.56 -24.18
C LYS A 8 -25.94 15.44 -22.92
N ARG A 9 -27.10 16.05 -22.64
CA ARG A 9 -27.33 16.78 -21.39
C ARG A 9 -27.60 15.79 -20.27
N PHE A 10 -27.00 16.02 -19.12
CA PHE A 10 -27.28 15.24 -17.91
C PHE A 10 -28.58 15.71 -17.27
N TYR A 11 -29.28 14.79 -16.61
CA TYR A 11 -30.46 15.08 -15.81
C TYR A 11 -30.52 14.20 -14.58
N LEU A 12 -31.25 14.65 -13.57
CA LEU A 12 -31.71 13.80 -12.48
C LEU A 12 -33.18 13.47 -12.70
N GLU A 13 -33.55 12.23 -12.47
CA GLU A 13 -34.92 11.71 -12.54
C GLU A 13 -35.30 11.00 -11.24
N ASP A 14 -36.54 11.21 -10.80
CA ASP A 14 -37.22 10.46 -9.75
C ASP A 14 -38.56 9.90 -10.27
N PHE A 15 -39.41 9.35 -9.41
CA PHE A 15 -40.71 8.81 -9.81
C PHE A 15 -41.72 9.88 -10.28
N THR A 16 -41.41 11.17 -10.17
CA THR A 16 -42.33 12.28 -10.43
C THR A 16 -41.92 13.12 -11.64
N SER A 17 -40.62 13.40 -11.80
CA SER A 17 -40.13 14.40 -12.74
C SER A 17 -38.64 14.23 -13.06
N ARG A 18 -38.16 15.06 -14.01
CA ARG A 18 -36.75 15.17 -14.37
C ARG A 18 -36.32 16.63 -14.38
N ILE A 19 -35.11 16.90 -13.91
CA ILE A 19 -34.46 18.22 -13.94
C ILE A 19 -33.12 18.13 -14.66
N ILE A 20 -32.83 19.07 -15.56
CA ILE A 20 -31.52 19.15 -16.22
C ILE A 20 -30.48 19.59 -15.19
N VAL A 21 -29.30 18.96 -15.19
CA VAL A 21 -28.21 19.30 -14.28
C VAL A 21 -26.99 19.82 -15.03
N ASP A 22 -26.36 20.84 -14.44
CA ASP A 22 -25.04 21.34 -14.85
C ASP A 22 -24.00 20.85 -13.83
N LEU A 23 -23.08 20.01 -14.31
CA LEU A 23 -22.00 19.38 -13.53
C LEU A 23 -20.66 20.12 -13.68
N THR A 24 -20.61 21.25 -14.41
CA THR A 24 -19.35 21.88 -14.84
C THR A 24 -18.45 22.32 -13.69
N ASN A 25 -19.05 22.76 -12.56
CA ASN A 25 -18.34 23.22 -11.36
C ASN A 25 -18.68 22.37 -10.11
N ALA A 26 -19.18 21.15 -10.30
CA ALA A 26 -19.57 20.28 -9.20
C ALA A 26 -18.36 19.79 -8.39
N ALA A 27 -18.37 19.97 -7.08
CA ALA A 27 -17.53 19.16 -6.19
C ALA A 27 -18.18 17.78 -5.99
N TYR A 28 -17.40 16.71 -5.91
CA TYR A 28 -17.95 15.36 -5.75
C TYR A 28 -17.08 14.45 -4.88
N THR A 29 -17.74 13.50 -4.21
CA THR A 29 -17.07 12.49 -3.38
C THR A 29 -16.42 11.40 -4.23
N ASP A 30 -15.48 10.64 -3.68
CA ASP A 30 -14.95 9.42 -4.32
C ASP A 30 -16.03 8.51 -4.89
N GLY A 31 -15.87 8.07 -6.15
CA GLY A 31 -16.81 7.16 -6.80
C GLY A 31 -16.63 7.12 -8.32
N LEU A 32 -17.15 6.06 -8.96
CA LEU A 32 -17.28 5.99 -10.41
C LEU A 32 -18.72 6.35 -10.79
N PHE A 33 -19.00 7.64 -10.98
CA PHE A 33 -20.33 8.13 -11.33
C PHE A 33 -20.69 7.78 -12.78
N THR A 34 -21.59 6.81 -12.96
CA THR A 34 -22.10 6.36 -14.26
C THR A 34 -23.56 6.77 -14.46
N ILE A 35 -24.05 6.63 -15.69
CA ILE A 35 -25.49 6.70 -15.98
C ILE A 35 -26.19 5.53 -15.24
N ASN A 36 -27.37 5.80 -14.69
CA ASN A 36 -28.17 4.98 -13.78
C ASN A 36 -27.73 4.98 -12.30
N CYS A 37 -26.64 5.64 -11.89
CA CYS A 37 -26.36 5.81 -10.47
C CYS A 37 -27.44 6.63 -9.76
N VAL A 38 -27.81 6.24 -8.55
CA VAL A 38 -28.54 7.05 -7.57
C VAL A 38 -27.52 7.95 -6.87
N VAL A 39 -27.73 9.26 -6.93
CA VAL A 39 -26.83 10.27 -6.36
C VAL A 39 -27.63 11.25 -5.51
N LEU A 40 -27.00 11.74 -4.45
CA LEU A 40 -27.43 12.89 -3.68
C LEU A 40 -26.72 14.12 -4.25
N VAL A 41 -27.47 15.20 -4.49
CA VAL A 41 -26.99 16.40 -5.18
C VAL A 41 -27.50 17.63 -4.45
N GLU A 42 -26.59 18.55 -4.14
CA GLU A 42 -26.86 19.85 -3.56
C GLU A 42 -26.52 20.94 -4.57
N GLY A 43 -27.34 21.99 -4.66
CA GLY A 43 -27.14 23.07 -5.62
C GLY A 43 -28.30 24.04 -5.70
N GLU A 44 -28.20 24.96 -6.66
CA GLU A 44 -29.20 26.01 -6.88
C GLU A 44 -29.87 25.82 -8.26
N VAL A 45 -31.18 26.05 -8.33
CA VAL A 45 -31.94 25.99 -9.59
C VAL A 45 -32.04 27.38 -10.19
N ILE A 46 -31.51 27.55 -11.41
CA ILE A 46 -31.53 28.79 -12.18
C ILE A 46 -32.04 28.44 -13.59
N ASP A 47 -33.05 29.16 -14.08
CA ASP A 47 -33.65 28.96 -15.42
C ASP A 47 -33.98 27.48 -15.76
N ASP A 48 -34.62 26.78 -14.83
CA ASP A 48 -34.99 25.35 -14.88
C ASP A 48 -33.80 24.36 -15.00
N VAL A 49 -32.58 24.80 -14.71
CA VAL A 49 -31.36 23.98 -14.62
C VAL A 49 -30.85 23.98 -13.18
N LEU A 50 -30.56 22.80 -12.63
CA LEU A 50 -29.90 22.65 -11.34
C LEU A 50 -28.38 22.75 -11.54
N HIS A 51 -27.78 23.84 -11.06
CA HIS A 51 -26.33 24.01 -11.00
C HIS A 51 -25.81 23.32 -9.73
N VAL A 52 -25.03 22.25 -9.94
CA VAL A 52 -24.57 21.39 -8.85
C VAL A 52 -23.39 22.04 -8.12
N GLN A 53 -23.52 22.16 -6.81
CA GLN A 53 -22.44 22.56 -5.89
C GLN A 53 -21.73 21.34 -5.34
N SER A 54 -22.47 20.34 -4.82
CA SER A 54 -21.93 19.10 -4.29
C SER A 54 -22.69 17.86 -4.80
N MET A 55 -21.99 16.75 -5.03
CA MET A 55 -22.60 15.47 -5.39
C MET A 55 -21.91 14.28 -4.70
N GLY A 56 -22.69 13.32 -4.24
CA GLY A 56 -22.18 12.07 -3.70
C GLY A 56 -23.14 10.90 -3.93
N PHE A 57 -22.71 9.70 -3.55
CA PHE A 57 -23.62 8.56 -3.44
C PHE A 57 -24.41 8.63 -2.12
N PRO A 58 -25.59 7.98 -2.02
CA PRO A 58 -26.21 7.74 -0.73
C PRO A 58 -25.25 6.94 0.19
N PRO A 59 -25.25 7.19 1.50
CA PRO A 59 -24.41 6.44 2.43
C PRO A 59 -24.88 4.97 2.50
N PRO A 60 -23.96 3.99 2.58
CA PRO A 60 -24.32 2.59 2.66
C PRO A 60 -24.95 2.24 4.02
N GLU A 61 -25.91 1.31 4.00
CA GLU A 61 -26.54 0.76 5.21
C GLU A 61 -25.72 -0.43 5.74
N SER A 62 -25.66 -0.60 7.08
CA SER A 62 -25.01 -1.78 7.67
C SER A 62 -25.91 -3.01 7.59
N LYS A 63 -25.30 -4.20 7.50
CA LYS A 63 -26.01 -5.48 7.39
C LYS A 63 -26.98 -5.70 8.57
N GLU A 64 -26.63 -5.25 9.77
CA GLU A 64 -27.47 -5.34 10.96
C GLU A 64 -28.74 -4.49 10.81
N ALA A 65 -28.62 -3.24 10.38
CA ALA A 65 -29.76 -2.36 10.15
C ALA A 65 -30.70 -2.92 9.07
N SER A 66 -30.16 -3.40 7.95
CA SER A 66 -30.96 -4.06 6.91
C SER A 66 -31.68 -5.31 7.44
N LEU A 67 -31.05 -6.11 8.30
CA LEU A 67 -31.64 -7.32 8.89
C LEU A 67 -32.73 -7.00 9.93
N GLU A 68 -32.61 -5.91 10.68
CA GLU A 68 -33.67 -5.39 11.55
C GLU A 68 -34.91 -4.99 10.73
N VAL A 69 -34.71 -4.27 9.62
CA VAL A 69 -35.78 -3.86 8.69
C VAL A 69 -36.46 -5.06 8.03
N LEU A 70 -35.70 -6.10 7.68
CA LEU A 70 -36.23 -7.35 7.11
C LEU A 70 -37.09 -8.18 8.09
N GLY A 71 -37.11 -7.85 9.38
CA GLY A 71 -38.04 -8.45 10.35
C GLY A 71 -37.89 -9.97 10.53
N GLY A 72 -36.70 -10.52 10.25
CA GLY A 72 -36.42 -11.95 10.30
C GLY A 72 -36.66 -12.72 8.99
N ILE A 73 -37.02 -12.05 7.90
CA ILE A 73 -37.02 -12.66 6.55
C ILE A 73 -35.58 -12.89 6.11
N ASP A 74 -35.25 -14.12 5.70
CA ASP A 74 -33.92 -14.44 5.18
C ASP A 74 -33.80 -14.05 3.69
N PRO A 75 -32.82 -13.22 3.28
CA PRO A 75 -32.68 -12.77 1.90
C PRO A 75 -32.31 -13.89 0.92
N LEU A 76 -31.77 -15.02 1.39
CA LEU A 76 -31.51 -16.20 0.56
C LEU A 76 -32.66 -17.22 0.59
N GLY A 77 -33.78 -16.90 1.25
CA GLY A 77 -34.93 -17.80 1.40
C GLY A 77 -34.67 -19.03 2.28
N VAL A 78 -33.56 -19.06 3.03
CA VAL A 78 -33.23 -20.15 3.94
C VAL A 78 -33.81 -19.82 5.32
N GLU A 79 -34.94 -20.42 5.68
CA GLU A 79 -35.55 -20.24 6.99
C GLU A 79 -34.67 -20.87 8.09
N VAL A 80 -33.99 -20.03 8.87
CA VAL A 80 -33.17 -20.44 10.02
C VAL A 80 -33.64 -19.71 11.27
N SER A 81 -34.09 -20.46 12.28
CA SER A 81 -34.53 -19.89 13.56
C SER A 81 -33.39 -19.18 14.31
N ALA A 82 -33.72 -18.24 15.19
CA ALA A 82 -32.72 -17.52 15.99
C ALA A 82 -31.82 -18.46 16.82
N GLN A 83 -32.37 -19.56 17.35
CA GLN A 83 -31.59 -20.57 18.08
C GLN A 83 -30.61 -21.32 17.18
N GLN A 84 -31.02 -21.68 15.96
CA GLN A 84 -30.13 -22.31 14.98
C GLN A 84 -29.07 -21.33 14.47
N ARG A 85 -29.39 -20.04 14.31
CA ARG A 85 -28.41 -19.00 13.93
C ARG A 85 -27.29 -18.88 14.96
N GLU A 86 -27.60 -18.96 16.26
CA GLU A 86 -26.57 -18.94 17.31
C GLU A 86 -25.70 -20.20 17.28
N GLN A 87 -26.30 -21.39 17.12
CA GLN A 87 -25.56 -22.65 16.96
C GLN A 87 -24.64 -22.64 15.73
N ILE A 88 -25.09 -22.03 14.62
CA ILE A 88 -24.31 -21.87 13.40
C ILE A 88 -23.13 -20.91 13.65
N ARG A 89 -23.31 -19.83 14.40
CA ARG A 89 -22.23 -18.93 14.82
C ARG A 89 -21.22 -19.62 15.74
N GLU A 90 -21.68 -20.45 16.67
CA GLU A 90 -20.79 -21.27 17.51
C GLU A 90 -19.96 -22.24 16.66
N LEU A 91 -20.55 -22.88 15.64
CA LEU A 91 -19.81 -23.75 14.72
C LEU A 91 -18.77 -22.98 13.91
N GLU A 92 -19.15 -21.82 13.36
CA GLU A 92 -18.25 -20.91 12.62
C GLU A 92 -17.05 -20.47 13.48
N ALA A 93 -17.30 -20.09 14.73
CA ALA A 93 -16.27 -19.69 15.68
C ALA A 93 -15.31 -20.82 16.07
N ASN A 94 -15.65 -22.10 15.80
CA ASN A 94 -14.79 -23.25 16.01
C ASN A 94 -14.06 -23.71 14.72
N ASP A 95 -14.50 -23.29 13.53
CA ASP A 95 -13.96 -23.75 12.24
C ASP A 95 -12.80 -22.86 11.73
N HIS A 96 -11.71 -22.80 12.51
CA HIS A 96 -10.53 -21.96 12.19
C HIS A 96 -9.70 -22.42 10.99
N HIS A 97 -10.05 -23.53 10.32
CA HIS A 97 -9.26 -24.11 9.22
C HIS A 97 -9.91 -23.92 7.84
N ALA A 98 -11.12 -23.36 7.82
CA ALA A 98 -11.86 -22.99 6.63
C ALA A 98 -10.99 -22.18 5.65
N THR A 99 -10.73 -22.74 4.47
CA THR A 99 -9.89 -22.09 3.45
C THR A 99 -10.61 -22.11 2.12
N PHE A 100 -10.83 -20.92 1.55
CA PHE A 100 -11.44 -20.76 0.23
C PHE A 100 -10.38 -20.29 -0.78
N ILE A 101 -10.27 -21.02 -1.89
CA ILE A 101 -9.39 -20.69 -2.99
C ILE A 101 -10.25 -20.14 -4.12
N VAL A 102 -9.97 -18.92 -4.54
CA VAL A 102 -10.73 -18.24 -5.59
C VAL A 102 -9.79 -18.02 -6.77
N LEU A 103 -10.24 -18.34 -7.99
CA LEU A 103 -9.49 -18.10 -9.23
C LEU A 103 -10.39 -17.45 -10.29
N SER A 104 -9.82 -16.60 -11.14
CA SER A 104 -10.53 -15.92 -12.25
C SER A 104 -9.77 -16.11 -13.56
N ASP A 105 -10.50 -16.05 -14.69
CA ASP A 105 -9.95 -16.28 -16.04
C ASP A 105 -9.17 -17.60 -16.14
N VAL A 106 -9.80 -18.69 -15.67
CA VAL A 106 -9.20 -20.04 -15.65
C VAL A 106 -9.25 -20.66 -17.05
N HIS A 107 -8.48 -20.10 -17.99
CA HIS A 107 -8.40 -20.54 -19.39
C HIS A 107 -7.77 -21.94 -19.51
N LEU A 108 -8.60 -22.98 -19.56
CA LEU A 108 -8.17 -24.38 -19.57
C LEU A 108 -7.53 -24.81 -20.91
N ASP A 109 -7.77 -24.06 -21.99
CA ASP A 109 -7.13 -24.23 -23.29
C ASP A 109 -5.64 -23.84 -23.30
N ASP A 110 -5.13 -23.24 -22.22
CA ASP A 110 -3.71 -22.99 -22.01
C ASP A 110 -3.03 -24.10 -21.19
N PRO A 111 -2.08 -24.86 -21.77
CA PRO A 111 -1.31 -25.86 -21.03
C PRO A 111 -0.56 -25.28 -19.81
N GLN A 112 -0.21 -23.98 -19.81
CA GLN A 112 0.41 -23.34 -18.66
C GLN A 112 -0.56 -23.19 -17.47
N VAL A 113 -1.86 -22.97 -17.73
CA VAL A 113 -2.89 -22.92 -16.67
C VAL A 113 -3.04 -24.30 -16.04
N MET A 114 -3.14 -25.36 -16.85
CA MET A 114 -3.23 -26.74 -16.36
C MET A 114 -2.00 -27.16 -15.53
N ILE A 115 -0.78 -26.83 -15.97
CA ILE A 115 0.45 -27.06 -15.19
C ILE A 115 0.43 -26.28 -13.86
N LYS A 116 -0.08 -25.06 -13.85
CA LYS A 116 -0.16 -24.24 -12.62
C LYS A 116 -1.29 -24.65 -11.69
N LEU A 117 -2.37 -25.24 -12.20
CA LEU A 117 -3.38 -25.91 -11.38
C LEU A 117 -2.80 -27.18 -10.73
N ASP A 118 -1.97 -27.95 -11.45
CA ASP A 118 -1.26 -29.11 -10.89
C ASP A 118 -0.31 -28.72 -9.74
N GLU A 119 0.50 -27.69 -9.94
CA GLU A 119 1.36 -27.12 -8.88
C GLU A 119 0.54 -26.60 -7.69
N LEU A 120 -0.60 -25.96 -7.94
CA LEU A 120 -1.49 -25.41 -6.91
C LEU A 120 -2.13 -26.52 -6.07
N PHE A 121 -2.73 -27.53 -6.70
CA PHE A 121 -3.32 -28.67 -5.99
C PHE A 121 -2.24 -29.47 -5.23
N GLN A 122 -1.05 -29.64 -5.81
CA GLN A 122 0.08 -30.25 -5.09
C GLN A 122 0.47 -29.47 -3.82
N GLY A 123 0.48 -28.14 -3.88
CA GLY A 123 0.79 -27.28 -2.73
C GLY A 123 -0.31 -27.25 -1.66
N LEU A 124 -1.56 -27.55 -2.03
CA LEU A 124 -2.74 -27.45 -1.17
C LEU A 124 -3.24 -28.79 -0.63
N GLU A 125 -2.76 -29.94 -1.13
CA GLU A 125 -3.18 -31.30 -0.69
C GLU A 125 -2.96 -31.56 0.82
N SER A 126 -2.06 -30.81 1.47
CA SER A 126 -1.84 -30.84 2.92
C SER A 126 -2.80 -29.96 3.73
N VAL A 127 -3.37 -28.92 3.10
CA VAL A 127 -4.30 -27.95 3.72
C VAL A 127 -5.75 -28.38 3.49
N GLN A 128 -6.03 -29.00 2.34
CA GLN A 128 -7.34 -29.48 1.90
C GLN A 128 -8.43 -28.39 2.00
N PRO A 129 -8.35 -27.34 1.15
CA PRO A 129 -9.27 -26.21 1.21
C PRO A 129 -10.74 -26.63 1.08
N THR A 130 -11.61 -26.02 1.86
CA THR A 130 -13.04 -26.33 1.90
C THR A 130 -13.73 -26.08 0.56
N LEU A 131 -13.30 -25.04 -0.16
CA LEU A 131 -13.98 -24.56 -1.37
C LEU A 131 -12.98 -23.99 -2.39
N PHE A 132 -13.14 -24.41 -3.65
CA PHE A 132 -12.52 -23.81 -4.83
C PHE A 132 -13.60 -23.10 -5.66
N ILE A 133 -13.50 -21.79 -5.81
CA ILE A 133 -14.33 -20.98 -6.71
C ILE A 133 -13.52 -20.71 -7.97
N LEU A 134 -13.88 -21.37 -9.07
CA LEU A 134 -13.26 -21.18 -10.37
C LEU A 134 -14.21 -20.31 -11.22
N MET A 135 -13.79 -19.09 -11.53
CA MET A 135 -14.53 -18.19 -12.41
C MET A 135 -13.94 -18.24 -13.81
N GLY A 136 -14.81 -18.23 -14.81
CA GLY A 136 -14.43 -18.14 -16.23
C GLY A 136 -13.74 -16.82 -16.59
N ASP A 137 -13.40 -16.58 -17.85
CA ASP A 137 -13.69 -17.46 -18.99
C ASP A 137 -12.85 -18.74 -18.97
N PHE A 138 -13.47 -19.90 -19.21
CA PHE A 138 -12.78 -21.20 -19.18
C PHE A 138 -11.98 -21.51 -20.45
N MET A 139 -12.07 -20.64 -21.47
CA MET A 139 -11.24 -20.67 -22.67
C MET A 139 -10.79 -19.27 -23.06
N SER A 140 -9.59 -19.17 -23.64
CA SER A 140 -9.02 -17.89 -24.08
C SER A 140 -9.67 -17.31 -25.36
N THR A 141 -10.56 -18.06 -26.03
CA THR A 141 -11.35 -17.58 -27.17
C THR A 141 -12.81 -18.04 -27.09
N SER A 142 -13.73 -17.19 -27.57
CA SER A 142 -15.17 -17.49 -27.59
C SER A 142 -15.53 -18.51 -28.68
N ILE A 143 -16.51 -19.37 -28.36
CA ILE A 143 -16.98 -20.42 -29.28
C ILE A 143 -17.67 -19.80 -30.51
N GLY A 144 -17.34 -20.34 -31.69
CA GLY A 144 -17.99 -19.96 -32.94
C GLY A 144 -17.45 -18.70 -33.62
N GLY A 145 -16.32 -18.16 -33.13
CA GLY A 145 -15.66 -16.96 -33.68
C GLY A 145 -15.08 -17.09 -35.10
N GLY A 146 -15.03 -18.31 -35.68
CA GLY A 146 -14.60 -18.51 -37.07
C GLY A 146 -13.90 -19.85 -37.32
N ALA A 147 -13.21 -19.97 -38.46
CA ALA A 147 -12.42 -21.15 -38.77
C ALA A 147 -11.24 -21.27 -37.78
N GLY A 148 -11.24 -22.33 -36.97
CA GLY A 148 -10.26 -22.53 -35.90
C GLY A 148 -10.65 -21.95 -34.53
N SER A 149 -11.89 -21.47 -34.33
CA SER A 149 -12.37 -21.18 -32.98
C SER A 149 -12.65 -22.46 -32.20
N ASN A 150 -12.34 -22.47 -30.91
CA ASN A 150 -12.70 -23.56 -30.00
C ASN A 150 -14.21 -23.88 -30.07
N SER A 151 -14.53 -25.15 -29.92
CA SER A 151 -15.89 -25.69 -29.94
C SER A 151 -16.38 -26.06 -28.54
N LEU A 152 -17.67 -26.38 -28.42
CA LEU A 152 -18.24 -26.95 -27.20
C LEU A 152 -17.61 -28.31 -26.82
N GLN A 153 -17.08 -29.04 -27.79
CA GLN A 153 -16.42 -30.33 -27.57
C GLN A 153 -15.01 -30.13 -26.99
N ASP A 154 -14.28 -29.11 -27.42
CA ASP A 154 -12.96 -28.80 -26.87
C ASP A 154 -13.07 -28.38 -25.39
N LEU A 155 -14.04 -27.52 -25.03
CA LEU A 155 -14.31 -27.19 -23.63
C LEU A 155 -14.66 -28.43 -22.79
N ARG A 156 -15.44 -29.37 -23.35
CA ARG A 156 -15.79 -30.62 -22.67
C ARG A 156 -14.54 -31.46 -22.40
N GLU A 157 -13.61 -31.54 -23.34
CA GLU A 157 -12.34 -32.25 -23.18
C GLU A 157 -11.45 -31.56 -22.13
N TYR A 158 -11.34 -30.23 -22.14
CA TYR A 158 -10.59 -29.49 -21.11
C TYR A 158 -11.21 -29.61 -19.70
N LEU A 159 -12.55 -29.59 -19.58
CA LEU A 159 -13.23 -29.86 -18.31
C LEU A 159 -13.05 -31.33 -17.86
N GLU A 160 -12.96 -32.27 -18.80
CA GLU A 160 -12.67 -33.66 -18.50
C GLU A 160 -11.22 -33.85 -18.00
N GLU A 161 -10.25 -33.15 -18.59
CA GLU A 161 -8.85 -33.10 -18.12
C GLU A 161 -8.75 -32.46 -16.72
N LEU A 162 -9.45 -31.35 -16.47
CA LEU A 162 -9.56 -30.74 -15.14
C LEU A 162 -10.12 -31.75 -14.12
N GLY A 163 -11.12 -32.55 -14.51
CA GLY A 163 -11.65 -33.64 -13.68
C GLY A 163 -10.60 -34.71 -13.35
N THR A 164 -9.77 -35.11 -14.32
CA THR A 164 -8.66 -36.05 -14.03
C THR A 164 -7.55 -35.43 -13.20
N LEU A 165 -7.33 -34.13 -13.34
CA LEU A 165 -6.36 -33.37 -12.56
C LEU A 165 -6.78 -33.29 -11.08
N ILE A 166 -8.05 -33.02 -10.80
CA ILE A 166 -8.59 -33.06 -9.43
C ILE A 166 -8.46 -34.46 -8.84
N LEU A 167 -8.83 -35.52 -9.59
CA LEU A 167 -8.74 -36.91 -9.13
C LEU A 167 -7.30 -37.42 -8.89
N LYS A 168 -6.26 -36.69 -9.33
CA LYS A 168 -4.86 -36.97 -8.99
C LYS A 168 -4.55 -36.69 -7.51
N TYR A 169 -5.35 -35.83 -6.87
CA TYR A 169 -5.19 -35.34 -5.50
C TYR A 169 -6.40 -35.77 -4.66
N PRO A 170 -6.41 -37.00 -4.08
CA PRO A 170 -7.59 -37.56 -3.45
C PRO A 170 -8.06 -36.78 -2.21
N GLY A 171 -7.15 -36.14 -1.46
CA GLY A 171 -7.52 -35.32 -0.30
C GLY A 171 -8.39 -34.12 -0.71
N ILE A 172 -7.96 -33.39 -1.75
CA ILE A 172 -8.77 -32.34 -2.38
C ILE A 172 -10.04 -32.91 -3.01
N ALA A 173 -9.98 -34.01 -3.75
CA ALA A 173 -11.15 -34.56 -4.46
C ALA A 173 -12.29 -34.99 -3.50
N GLU A 174 -11.95 -35.55 -2.34
CA GLU A 174 -12.92 -36.01 -1.34
C GLU A 174 -13.44 -34.86 -0.45
N ASN A 175 -12.55 -33.99 0.04
CA ASN A 175 -12.88 -32.99 1.07
C ASN A 175 -13.21 -31.59 0.52
N SER A 176 -12.75 -31.24 -0.68
CA SER A 176 -12.97 -29.92 -1.27
C SER A 176 -14.21 -29.86 -2.17
N ARG A 177 -14.97 -28.76 -2.06
CA ARG A 177 -16.05 -28.41 -2.99
C ARG A 177 -15.50 -27.58 -4.14
N PHE A 178 -16.06 -27.72 -5.34
CA PHE A 178 -15.71 -26.91 -6.50
C PHE A 178 -16.94 -26.18 -7.04
N VAL A 179 -16.83 -24.87 -7.28
CA VAL A 179 -17.89 -24.03 -7.85
C VAL A 179 -17.40 -23.42 -9.15
N LEU A 180 -18.08 -23.69 -10.26
CA LEU A 180 -17.79 -23.13 -11.58
C LEU A 180 -18.74 -21.97 -11.87
N VAL A 181 -18.20 -20.74 -11.94
CA VAL A 181 -18.93 -19.51 -12.25
C VAL A 181 -18.65 -19.11 -13.70
N PRO A 182 -19.66 -18.99 -14.58
CA PRO A 182 -19.46 -18.70 -16.00
C PRO A 182 -19.02 -17.24 -16.24
N GLY A 183 -18.01 -17.06 -17.08
CA GLY A 183 -17.52 -15.77 -17.54
C GLY A 183 -18.34 -15.14 -18.68
N PRO A 184 -17.95 -13.95 -19.16
CA PRO A 184 -18.65 -13.23 -20.24
C PRO A 184 -18.58 -13.89 -21.63
N ASN A 185 -17.57 -14.71 -21.92
CA ASN A 185 -17.34 -15.35 -23.23
C ASN A 185 -17.57 -16.87 -23.23
N ASP A 186 -17.91 -17.45 -22.08
CA ASP A 186 -18.25 -18.86 -21.92
C ASP A 186 -19.53 -19.28 -22.67
N PRO A 187 -19.66 -20.57 -23.06
CA PRO A 187 -20.86 -21.05 -23.73
C PRO A 187 -22.12 -20.95 -22.88
N GLY A 188 -23.24 -20.59 -23.52
CA GLY A 188 -24.52 -20.37 -22.83
C GLY A 188 -24.57 -19.07 -22.02
N SER A 189 -23.45 -18.36 -21.88
CA SER A 189 -23.39 -17.06 -21.23
C SER A 189 -24.13 -16.02 -22.07
N SER A 190 -25.17 -15.43 -21.49
CA SER A 190 -25.85 -14.28 -22.09
C SER A 190 -25.01 -13.02 -21.86
N ARG A 191 -25.09 -12.06 -22.79
CA ARG A 191 -24.62 -10.70 -22.52
C ARG A 191 -25.46 -9.99 -21.45
N ALA A 192 -26.69 -10.47 -21.21
CA ALA A 192 -27.55 -9.99 -20.15
C ALA A 192 -27.35 -10.78 -18.85
N PHE A 193 -27.47 -10.10 -17.72
CA PHE A 193 -27.48 -10.72 -16.40
C PHE A 193 -28.90 -11.06 -15.90
N PRO A 194 -29.05 -12.06 -15.01
CA PRO A 194 -28.04 -13.03 -14.59
C PRO A 194 -27.73 -14.04 -15.72
N ARG A 195 -26.48 -14.51 -15.78
CA ARG A 195 -26.03 -15.53 -16.73
C ARG A 195 -26.37 -16.93 -16.20
N HIS A 196 -26.84 -17.79 -17.10
CA HIS A 196 -27.08 -19.20 -16.80
C HIS A 196 -25.76 -19.95 -16.53
N PRO A 197 -25.78 -21.07 -15.78
CA PRO A 197 -24.62 -21.94 -15.61
C PRO A 197 -24.10 -22.50 -16.93
N LEU A 198 -22.84 -22.98 -16.91
CA LEU A 198 -22.25 -23.71 -18.03
C LEU A 198 -23.15 -24.90 -18.45
N PRO A 199 -23.43 -25.10 -19.76
CA PRO A 199 -24.35 -26.13 -20.22
C PRO A 199 -23.93 -27.55 -19.84
N ASP A 200 -24.91 -28.38 -19.44
CA ASP A 200 -24.75 -29.83 -19.18
C ASP A 200 -23.97 -30.57 -20.29
N LEU A 201 -24.05 -30.10 -21.53
CA LEU A 201 -23.37 -30.72 -22.68
C LEU A 201 -21.85 -30.78 -22.51
N CYS A 202 -21.22 -29.81 -21.84
CA CYS A 202 -19.78 -29.82 -21.56
C CYS A 202 -19.44 -30.20 -20.11
N THR A 203 -20.34 -29.99 -19.14
CA THR A 203 -20.05 -30.19 -17.71
C THR A 203 -20.38 -31.58 -17.18
N ARG A 204 -21.28 -32.33 -17.84
CA ARG A 204 -21.84 -33.59 -17.30
C ARG A 204 -20.81 -34.68 -17.02
N ASP A 205 -19.74 -34.79 -17.81
CA ASP A 205 -18.71 -35.80 -17.61
C ASP A 205 -17.72 -35.42 -16.49
N LEU A 206 -17.45 -34.12 -16.29
CA LEU A 206 -16.74 -33.60 -15.11
C LEU A 206 -17.55 -33.88 -13.82
N ILE A 207 -18.84 -33.54 -13.78
CA ILE A 207 -19.70 -33.75 -12.61
C ILE A 207 -19.83 -35.25 -12.27
N ARG A 208 -19.81 -36.13 -13.27
CA ARG A 208 -19.78 -37.59 -13.07
C ARG A 208 -18.47 -38.10 -12.46
N LYS A 209 -17.33 -37.49 -12.80
CA LYS A 209 -16.02 -37.83 -12.25
C LYS A 209 -15.80 -37.25 -10.86
N VAL A 210 -16.24 -36.01 -10.63
CA VAL A 210 -16.06 -35.25 -9.39
C VAL A 210 -17.43 -34.72 -8.94
N PRO A 211 -18.17 -35.48 -8.10
CA PRO A 211 -19.52 -35.09 -7.67
C PRO A 211 -19.56 -33.85 -6.77
N ASN A 212 -18.40 -33.43 -6.25
CA ASN A 212 -18.23 -32.20 -5.47
C ASN A 212 -18.20 -30.91 -6.33
N VAL A 213 -18.34 -31.01 -7.67
CA VAL A 213 -18.43 -29.87 -8.60
C VAL A 213 -19.87 -29.38 -8.76
N THR A 214 -20.10 -28.09 -8.52
CA THR A 214 -21.36 -27.38 -8.78
C THR A 214 -21.16 -26.31 -9.85
N CYS A 215 -21.95 -26.34 -10.94
CA CYS A 215 -22.01 -25.24 -11.90
C CYS A 215 -23.10 -24.25 -11.46
N THR A 216 -22.79 -22.97 -11.39
CA THR A 216 -23.69 -21.94 -10.84
C THR A 216 -23.93 -20.79 -11.82
N THR A 217 -24.88 -19.90 -11.51
CA THR A 217 -25.12 -18.67 -12.28
C THR A 217 -24.00 -17.64 -12.07
N ASN A 218 -24.02 -16.57 -12.85
CA ASN A 218 -23.21 -15.38 -12.58
C ASN A 218 -24.12 -14.12 -12.62
N PRO A 219 -24.29 -13.38 -11.50
CA PRO A 219 -23.71 -13.62 -10.18
C PRO A 219 -24.20 -14.93 -9.53
N CYS A 220 -23.54 -15.31 -8.44
CA CYS A 220 -24.07 -16.26 -7.48
C CYS A 220 -23.80 -15.81 -6.03
N ARG A 221 -24.45 -16.46 -5.07
CA ARG A 221 -24.26 -16.24 -3.63
C ARG A 221 -23.96 -17.55 -2.95
N ILE A 222 -23.01 -17.55 -2.03
CA ILE A 222 -22.64 -18.70 -1.20
C ILE A 222 -22.80 -18.27 0.25
N ARG A 223 -23.64 -18.98 1.02
CA ARG A 223 -23.67 -18.84 2.47
C ARG A 223 -22.71 -19.83 3.10
N TYR A 224 -21.82 -19.33 3.95
CA TYR A 224 -20.95 -20.14 4.79
C TYR A 224 -21.20 -19.79 6.25
N TYR A 225 -21.79 -20.74 6.99
CA TYR A 225 -22.34 -20.50 8.33
C TYR A 225 -23.23 -19.24 8.40
N THR A 226 -22.79 -18.16 9.06
CA THR A 226 -23.52 -16.89 9.16
C THR A 226 -23.11 -15.84 8.11
N GLN A 227 -22.06 -16.11 7.35
CA GLN A 227 -21.51 -15.22 6.32
C GLN A 227 -22.18 -15.45 4.95
N ASP A 228 -22.54 -14.36 4.28
CA ASP A 228 -23.10 -14.28 2.95
C ASP A 228 -22.03 -13.73 1.98
N ILE A 229 -21.56 -14.57 1.06
CA ILE A 229 -20.52 -14.25 0.09
C ILE A 229 -21.18 -14.07 -1.28
N VAL A 230 -20.99 -12.90 -1.91
CA VAL A 230 -21.46 -12.62 -3.27
C VAL A 230 -20.30 -12.77 -4.24
N ILE A 231 -20.50 -13.51 -5.33
CA ILE A 231 -19.49 -13.74 -6.37
C ILE A 231 -20.03 -13.22 -7.70
N PHE A 232 -19.25 -12.38 -8.38
CA PHE A 232 -19.61 -11.79 -9.67
C PHE A 232 -18.41 -11.75 -10.62
N ARG A 233 -18.55 -12.34 -11.83
CA ARG A 233 -17.50 -12.38 -12.86
C ARG A 233 -17.87 -11.49 -14.04
N ASP A 234 -17.34 -10.28 -14.08
CA ASP A 234 -17.47 -9.37 -15.23
C ASP A 234 -16.34 -8.34 -15.19
N ASP A 235 -15.90 -7.84 -16.34
CA ASP A 235 -14.81 -6.85 -16.41
C ASP A 235 -15.32 -5.42 -16.04
N LEU A 236 -15.86 -5.29 -14.84
CA LEU A 236 -16.55 -4.12 -14.32
C LEU A 236 -15.66 -2.88 -14.28
N GLN A 237 -14.41 -3.00 -13.83
CA GLN A 237 -13.51 -1.86 -13.65
C GLN A 237 -13.32 -1.10 -14.96
N GLN A 238 -13.03 -1.84 -16.04
CA GLN A 238 -12.88 -1.27 -17.37
C GLN A 238 -14.20 -0.75 -17.95
N LYS A 239 -15.33 -1.43 -17.67
CA LYS A 239 -16.66 -0.97 -18.12
C LYS A 239 -17.08 0.32 -17.43
N MET A 240 -16.96 0.40 -16.11
CA MET A 240 -17.35 1.57 -15.32
C MET A 240 -16.43 2.75 -15.59
N GLN A 241 -15.11 2.56 -15.70
CA GLN A 241 -14.18 3.62 -16.08
C GLN A 241 -14.51 4.23 -17.46
N ARG A 242 -14.98 3.42 -18.43
CA ARG A 242 -15.41 3.92 -19.75
C ARG A 242 -16.75 4.67 -19.75
N HIS A 243 -17.60 4.44 -18.75
CA HIS A 243 -18.92 5.06 -18.61
C HIS A 243 -18.98 6.10 -17.49
N ALA A 244 -17.86 6.38 -16.83
CA ALA A 244 -17.72 7.42 -15.83
C ALA A 244 -17.96 8.79 -16.48
N ILE A 245 -18.91 9.54 -15.92
CA ILE A 245 -19.30 10.88 -16.36
C ILE A 245 -18.31 11.92 -15.85
N LEU A 246 -17.79 11.70 -14.64
CA LEU A 246 -16.76 12.51 -13.99
C LEU A 246 -15.47 11.67 -13.88
N PRO A 247 -14.28 12.30 -13.99
CA PRO A 247 -13.03 11.59 -13.76
C PRO A 247 -12.95 11.12 -12.30
N PRO A 248 -12.35 9.96 -12.01
CA PRO A 248 -12.06 9.56 -10.63
C PRO A 248 -11.04 10.54 -10.02
N MET A 249 -11.23 10.89 -8.76
CA MET A 249 -10.28 11.69 -7.99
C MET A 249 -9.03 10.84 -7.66
N PRO A 250 -7.81 11.41 -7.60
CA PRO A 250 -6.67 10.73 -6.99
C PRO A 250 -6.88 10.58 -5.47
N SER A 251 -6.10 9.73 -4.82
CA SER A 251 -6.20 9.59 -3.36
C SER A 251 -5.53 10.76 -2.62
N GLU A 252 -5.98 11.07 -1.39
CA GLU A 252 -5.46 12.17 -0.54
C GLU A 252 -3.91 12.17 -0.39
N GLN A 253 -3.28 11.00 -0.55
CA GLN A 253 -1.82 10.83 -0.46
C GLN A 253 -1.08 11.26 -1.75
N GLU A 254 -1.76 11.22 -2.90
CA GLU A 254 -1.27 11.68 -4.20
C GLU A 254 -1.56 13.18 -4.40
N GLU A 255 -2.71 13.68 -3.93
CA GLU A 255 -3.06 15.11 -3.94
C GLU A 255 -2.01 15.99 -3.20
N ALA A 256 -1.46 15.49 -2.08
CA ALA A 256 -0.45 16.20 -1.32
C ALA A 256 0.95 16.26 -2.00
N ALA A 257 1.13 15.60 -3.15
CA ALA A 257 2.42 15.42 -3.80
C ALA A 257 2.49 15.94 -5.25
N MET A 258 1.39 16.45 -5.82
CA MET A 258 1.28 16.84 -7.24
C MET A 258 0.78 18.28 -7.43
N ASP A 259 1.33 18.99 -8.41
CA ASP A 259 0.79 20.29 -8.85
C ASP A 259 -0.55 20.09 -9.58
N GLU A 260 -1.45 21.07 -9.48
CA GLU A 260 -2.84 21.03 -10.02
C GLU A 260 -2.94 20.62 -11.50
N SER A 261 -1.88 20.83 -12.29
CA SER A 261 -1.83 20.49 -13.71
C SER A 261 -1.54 19.02 -14.04
N GLU A 262 -1.03 18.21 -13.10
CA GLU A 262 -0.69 16.80 -13.34
C GLU A 262 -1.75 15.80 -12.82
N ILE A 263 -2.68 16.27 -11.97
CA ILE A 263 -3.78 15.50 -11.33
C ILE A 263 -4.54 14.60 -12.33
N VAL A 264 -4.72 15.05 -13.57
CA VAL A 264 -5.56 14.37 -14.57
C VAL A 264 -4.88 13.15 -15.22
N GLN A 265 -3.57 12.93 -15.05
CA GLN A 265 -2.80 11.97 -15.87
C GLN A 265 -2.26 10.70 -15.19
N SER A 266 -2.43 10.49 -13.88
CA SER A 266 -1.95 9.24 -13.25
C SER A 266 -2.73 8.75 -12.03
N VAL A 267 -4.06 8.66 -12.10
CA VAL A 267 -4.84 7.90 -11.11
C VAL A 267 -4.39 6.44 -11.11
N SER A 268 -3.94 5.94 -9.96
CA SER A 268 -3.42 4.58 -9.85
C SER A 268 -4.51 3.51 -10.10
N GLN A 269 -4.13 2.33 -10.62
CA GLN A 269 -5.09 1.22 -10.78
C GLN A 269 -5.72 0.82 -9.44
N THR A 270 -4.95 0.92 -8.35
CA THR A 270 -5.41 0.68 -6.98
C THR A 270 -6.43 1.70 -6.47
N ASP A 271 -6.44 2.93 -6.97
CA ASP A 271 -7.45 3.93 -6.59
C ASP A 271 -8.74 3.76 -7.39
N ILE A 272 -8.65 3.45 -8.69
CA ILE A 272 -9.81 3.04 -9.50
C ILE A 272 -10.52 1.85 -8.85
N SER A 273 -9.77 0.89 -8.29
CA SER A 273 -10.28 -0.24 -7.52
C SER A 273 -11.06 0.17 -6.25
N LYS A 274 -10.59 1.18 -5.51
CA LYS A 274 -11.31 1.74 -4.35
C LYS A 274 -12.61 2.42 -4.78
N HIS A 275 -12.57 3.24 -5.84
CA HIS A 275 -13.78 3.88 -6.37
C HIS A 275 -14.79 2.85 -6.87
N LEU A 276 -14.35 1.77 -7.52
CA LEU A 276 -15.21 0.66 -7.93
C LEU A 276 -15.90 0.02 -6.72
N ALA A 277 -15.12 -0.42 -5.72
CA ALA A 277 -15.66 -1.06 -4.52
C ALA A 277 -16.68 -0.15 -3.82
N LYS A 278 -16.33 1.11 -3.55
CA LYS A 278 -17.23 2.11 -2.98
C LYS A 278 -18.51 2.28 -3.80
N THR A 279 -18.40 2.39 -5.12
CA THR A 279 -19.58 2.57 -5.99
C THR A 279 -20.54 1.38 -5.90
N LEU A 280 -20.05 0.14 -5.91
CA LEU A 280 -20.92 -1.02 -5.85
C LEU A 280 -21.66 -1.13 -4.52
N ILE A 281 -20.97 -0.82 -3.40
CA ILE A 281 -21.55 -0.85 -2.06
C ILE A 281 -22.53 0.32 -1.84
N ASP A 282 -22.15 1.55 -2.16
CA ASP A 282 -23.01 2.73 -1.98
C ASP A 282 -24.24 2.70 -2.90
N GLN A 283 -24.14 2.08 -4.09
CA GLN A 283 -25.29 1.85 -4.98
C GLN A 283 -26.12 0.61 -4.60
N ALA A 284 -25.66 -0.20 -3.65
CA ALA A 284 -26.22 -1.50 -3.28
C ALA A 284 -26.56 -2.39 -4.51
N HIS A 285 -25.72 -2.36 -5.55
CA HIS A 285 -25.98 -3.06 -6.81
C HIS A 285 -24.70 -3.49 -7.53
N LEU A 286 -24.69 -4.70 -8.10
CA LEU A 286 -23.55 -5.24 -8.85
C LEU A 286 -23.32 -4.58 -10.22
N CYS A 287 -24.34 -3.94 -10.79
CA CYS A 287 -24.26 -3.33 -12.13
C CYS A 287 -24.90 -1.93 -12.15
N PRO A 288 -24.29 -0.91 -11.51
CA PRO A 288 -24.68 0.48 -11.67
C PRO A 288 -24.12 1.01 -13.01
N LEU A 289 -24.76 0.59 -14.10
CA LEU A 289 -24.37 0.90 -15.47
C LEU A 289 -25.61 1.08 -16.35
N PRO A 290 -25.52 1.84 -17.46
CA PRO A 290 -26.60 1.90 -18.43
C PRO A 290 -26.82 0.52 -19.07
N LEU A 291 -28.10 0.14 -19.29
CA LEU A 291 -28.50 -1.16 -19.85
C LEU A 291 -27.90 -1.45 -21.25
N MET A 292 -27.46 -0.43 -21.98
CA MET A 292 -26.76 -0.59 -23.26
C MET A 292 -25.31 -1.10 -23.10
N ALA A 293 -24.69 -0.88 -21.92
CA ALA A 293 -23.35 -1.34 -21.59
C ALA A 293 -23.36 -2.73 -20.95
N ASN A 294 -24.21 -2.91 -19.92
CA ASN A 294 -24.48 -4.20 -19.29
C ASN A 294 -26.00 -4.42 -19.27
N PRO A 295 -26.56 -5.19 -20.22
CA PRO A 295 -27.97 -5.56 -20.21
C PRO A 295 -28.33 -6.38 -18.96
N ILE A 296 -29.55 -6.20 -18.46
CA ILE A 296 -30.11 -6.94 -17.33
C ILE A 296 -31.49 -7.45 -17.75
N ASN A 297 -31.80 -8.70 -17.43
CA ASN A 297 -33.14 -9.24 -17.57
C ASN A 297 -34.03 -8.66 -16.46
N TRP A 298 -35.05 -7.90 -16.85
CA TRP A 298 -35.91 -7.14 -15.93
C TRP A 298 -36.58 -8.01 -14.85
N ASP A 299 -36.92 -9.26 -15.17
CA ASP A 299 -37.52 -10.21 -14.22
C ASP A 299 -36.55 -10.63 -13.08
N PHE A 300 -35.25 -10.38 -13.24
CA PHE A 300 -34.18 -10.87 -12.35
C PHE A 300 -33.22 -9.77 -11.87
N ASP A 301 -33.56 -8.49 -12.03
CA ASP A 301 -32.75 -7.35 -11.54
C ASP A 301 -32.45 -7.46 -10.03
N SER A 302 -33.43 -7.92 -9.24
CA SER A 302 -33.27 -8.18 -7.81
C SER A 302 -32.13 -9.17 -7.45
N SER A 303 -31.73 -10.05 -8.37
CA SER A 303 -30.60 -10.96 -8.14
C SER A 303 -29.24 -10.24 -8.03
N LEU A 304 -29.12 -9.05 -8.65
CA LEU A 304 -27.93 -8.21 -8.68
C LEU A 304 -27.84 -7.21 -7.51
N GLN A 305 -28.90 -7.08 -6.70
CA GLN A 305 -28.96 -6.16 -5.55
C GLN A 305 -28.12 -6.65 -4.38
N LEU A 306 -27.23 -5.79 -3.89
CA LEU A 306 -26.42 -6.01 -2.68
C LEU A 306 -27.18 -5.59 -1.41
N PHE A 307 -28.46 -5.97 -1.34
CA PHE A 307 -29.32 -5.77 -0.18
C PHE A 307 -29.79 -7.13 0.39
N PRO A 308 -29.60 -7.39 1.70
CA PRO A 308 -28.71 -6.66 2.60
C PRO A 308 -27.25 -6.77 2.14
N ALA A 309 -26.39 -5.93 2.73
CA ALA A 309 -24.95 -5.97 2.45
C ALA A 309 -24.35 -7.37 2.69
N PRO A 310 -23.53 -7.92 1.77
CA PRO A 310 -22.78 -9.15 2.00
C PRO A 310 -21.58 -8.91 2.93
N ASP A 311 -21.07 -9.95 3.57
CA ASP A 311 -19.85 -9.84 4.38
C ASP A 311 -18.60 -9.83 3.49
N VAL A 312 -18.64 -10.59 2.39
CA VAL A 312 -17.57 -10.66 1.38
C VAL A 312 -18.13 -10.50 -0.03
N LEU A 313 -17.55 -9.56 -0.79
CA LEU A 313 -17.83 -9.37 -2.21
C LEU A 313 -16.61 -9.78 -3.04
N ILE A 314 -16.74 -10.88 -3.76
CA ILE A 314 -15.73 -11.43 -4.66
C ILE A 314 -16.04 -10.97 -6.09
N LEU A 315 -15.11 -10.23 -6.67
CA LEU A 315 -15.21 -9.74 -8.04
C LEU A 315 -14.14 -10.41 -8.91
N GLY A 316 -14.58 -11.12 -9.94
CA GLY A 316 -13.73 -11.60 -11.02
C GLY A 316 -13.64 -10.53 -12.10
N ASP A 317 -12.56 -9.76 -12.11
CA ASP A 317 -12.17 -8.88 -13.22
C ASP A 317 -10.85 -9.38 -13.82
N SER A 318 -10.52 -8.84 -14.99
CA SER A 318 -9.28 -9.04 -15.75
C SER A 318 -8.08 -8.21 -15.23
N THR A 319 -8.29 -7.30 -14.28
CA THR A 319 -7.30 -6.35 -13.74
C THR A 319 -6.37 -6.96 -12.70
N GLU A 320 -5.54 -6.16 -12.02
CA GLU A 320 -4.60 -6.67 -11.01
C GLU A 320 -5.30 -6.94 -9.66
N GLN A 321 -4.80 -7.94 -8.93
CA GLN A 321 -5.37 -8.40 -7.67
C GLN A 321 -5.35 -7.29 -6.60
N PHE A 322 -6.45 -7.10 -5.88
CA PHE A 322 -6.51 -6.21 -4.72
C PHE A 322 -7.46 -6.73 -3.64
N GLN A 323 -7.25 -6.28 -2.41
CA GLN A 323 -8.08 -6.60 -1.24
C GLN A 323 -8.32 -5.30 -0.47
N LEU A 324 -9.59 -4.95 -0.22
CA LEU A 324 -10.00 -3.70 0.41
C LEU A 324 -11.20 -3.94 1.33
N GLY A 325 -11.11 -3.50 2.58
CA GLY A 325 -12.26 -3.40 3.47
C GLY A 325 -12.98 -2.07 3.28
N TYR A 326 -14.30 -2.10 3.02
CA TYR A 326 -15.13 -0.89 2.92
C TYR A 326 -16.49 -1.12 3.61
N SER A 327 -16.90 -0.21 4.48
CA SER A 327 -18.17 -0.31 5.24
C SER A 327 -18.39 -1.68 5.93
N ALA A 328 -17.33 -2.23 6.54
CA ALA A 328 -17.26 -3.57 7.14
C ALA A 328 -17.36 -4.78 6.17
N ILE A 329 -17.47 -4.53 4.86
CA ILE A 329 -17.46 -5.56 3.81
C ILE A 329 -16.03 -5.78 3.33
N GLU A 330 -15.61 -7.03 3.20
CA GLU A 330 -14.35 -7.36 2.55
C GLU A 330 -14.55 -7.52 1.03
N THR A 331 -13.94 -6.63 0.26
CA THR A 331 -13.94 -6.70 -1.21
C THR A 331 -12.61 -7.28 -1.70
N SER A 332 -12.68 -8.33 -2.53
CA SER A 332 -11.50 -9.03 -3.05
C SER A 332 -11.60 -9.21 -4.57
N LEU A 333 -10.59 -8.71 -5.26
CA LEU A 333 -10.37 -8.88 -6.70
C LEU A 333 -9.16 -9.79 -6.90
N ASN A 334 -9.20 -10.66 -7.90
CA ASN A 334 -8.72 -12.03 -7.69
C ASN A 334 -7.47 -12.46 -8.51
N TRP A 335 -6.90 -13.63 -8.18
CA TRP A 335 -5.64 -14.14 -8.76
C TRP A 335 -5.77 -14.60 -10.23
N ARG A 336 -4.84 -14.11 -11.08
CA ARG A 336 -4.75 -14.42 -12.52
C ARG A 336 -3.52 -15.26 -12.85
N MET A 337 -3.69 -16.45 -13.43
CA MET A 337 -2.58 -17.25 -13.94
C MET A 337 -1.94 -16.62 -15.18
N ARG A 338 -0.84 -15.89 -14.98
CA ARG A 338 -0.21 -15.07 -16.02
C ARG A 338 0.59 -15.91 -17.02
N ARG A 339 0.15 -15.98 -18.29
CA ARG A 339 0.95 -16.46 -19.44
C ARG A 339 2.33 -15.79 -19.44
N ARG A 340 3.39 -16.55 -19.16
CA ARG A 340 4.78 -16.03 -19.21
C ARG A 340 5.35 -16.06 -20.62
N HIS A 341 4.95 -15.12 -21.46
CA HIS A 341 5.80 -14.66 -22.56
C HIS A 341 6.05 -13.13 -22.48
N HIS A 342 7.33 -12.84 -22.25
CA HIS A 342 8.04 -11.57 -22.03
C HIS A 342 7.39 -10.18 -22.26
N ARG A 343 7.68 -9.33 -21.26
CA ARG A 343 7.89 -7.86 -21.29
C ARG A 343 6.65 -6.97 -21.43
N GLN A 344 6.27 -6.34 -20.31
CA GLN A 344 6.64 -4.94 -20.05
C GLN A 344 6.74 -4.65 -18.54
N PHE A 345 7.36 -3.53 -18.22
CA PHE A 345 8.13 -3.21 -17.02
C PHE A 345 7.37 -3.16 -15.68
N GLY A 346 7.98 -3.75 -14.65
CA GLY A 346 7.85 -3.24 -13.28
C GLY A 346 8.76 -2.03 -13.06
N LEU A 347 8.60 -1.36 -11.92
CA LEU A 347 9.41 -0.21 -11.49
C LEU A 347 10.91 -0.41 -11.78
N PRO A 348 11.62 0.58 -12.36
CA PRO A 348 13.00 0.41 -12.76
C PRO A 348 13.89 0.08 -11.56
N ASN A 349 14.74 -0.96 -11.71
CA ASN A 349 15.60 -1.48 -10.64
C ASN A 349 16.46 -0.42 -9.94
N ALA A 350 16.75 0.71 -10.60
CA ALA A 350 17.41 1.86 -10.00
C ALA A 350 16.65 2.41 -8.77
N ASN A 351 15.32 2.50 -8.83
CA ASN A 351 14.50 3.08 -7.76
C ASN A 351 14.38 2.13 -6.56
N GLN A 352 14.27 0.81 -6.78
CA GLN A 352 14.30 -0.16 -5.69
C GLN A 352 15.65 -0.20 -4.97
N ILE A 353 16.76 -0.08 -5.71
CA ILE A 353 18.10 0.02 -5.11
C ILE A 353 18.23 1.34 -4.34
N LEU A 354 17.76 2.46 -4.89
CA LEU A 354 17.78 3.76 -4.21
C LEU A 354 16.95 3.75 -2.93
N LEU A 355 15.74 3.18 -2.96
CA LEU A 355 14.87 3.04 -1.80
C LEU A 355 15.50 2.14 -0.73
N CYS A 356 16.07 1.00 -1.13
CA CYS A 356 16.75 0.09 -0.21
C CYS A 356 18.00 0.74 0.43
N MET A 357 18.78 1.51 -0.34
CA MET A 357 19.93 2.26 0.19
C MET A 357 19.51 3.42 1.11
N ALA A 358 18.41 4.11 0.81
CA ALA A 358 17.84 5.14 1.68
C ALA A 358 17.31 4.53 3.00
N VAL A 359 16.58 3.42 2.94
CA VAL A 359 16.07 2.71 4.13
C VAL A 359 17.22 2.15 4.96
N CYS A 360 18.25 1.55 4.35
CA CYS A 360 19.43 1.05 5.06
C CYS A 360 20.25 2.18 5.72
N THR A 361 20.40 3.34 5.07
CA THR A 361 21.11 4.48 5.68
C THR A 361 20.29 5.13 6.80
N LEU A 362 18.97 5.26 6.65
CA LEU A 362 18.09 5.72 7.73
C LEU A 362 18.07 4.75 8.92
N LEU A 363 18.05 3.44 8.68
CA LEU A 363 18.19 2.42 9.73
C LEU A 363 19.56 2.47 10.41
N PHE A 364 20.64 2.70 9.67
CA PHE A 364 21.99 2.88 10.23
C PHE A 364 22.04 4.09 11.19
N PHE A 365 21.47 5.23 10.81
CA PHE A 365 21.37 6.40 11.69
C PHE A 365 20.37 6.20 12.85
N ALA A 366 19.31 5.41 12.67
CA ALA A 366 18.36 5.09 13.74
C ALA A 366 18.94 4.13 14.79
N LEU A 367 19.73 3.14 14.37
CA LEU A 367 20.43 2.20 15.25
C LEU A 367 21.56 2.88 16.03
N LEU A 368 22.30 3.80 15.39
CA LEU A 368 23.27 4.67 16.07
C LEU A 368 22.64 5.58 17.14
N ARG A 369 21.31 5.82 17.10
CA ARG A 369 20.64 6.79 17.97
C ARG A 369 20.35 6.29 19.39
N ARG A 370 20.42 4.97 19.66
CA ARG A 370 19.93 4.36 20.92
C ARG A 370 20.99 4.09 22.00
N HIS A 371 22.28 4.20 21.70
CA HIS A 371 23.37 3.79 22.62
C HIS A 371 24.50 4.84 22.64
N TRP A 372 24.24 6.05 23.16
CA TRP A 372 25.29 7.10 23.28
C TRP A 372 25.43 7.74 24.66
N LEU A 373 24.50 7.53 25.60
CA LEU A 373 24.71 7.65 27.04
C LEU A 373 23.75 6.72 27.77
N GLN A 374 24.26 5.82 28.62
CA GLN A 374 23.50 5.25 29.72
C GLN A 374 23.93 5.94 31.02
N PHE A 375 22.96 6.54 31.70
CA PHE A 375 23.07 6.96 33.09
C PHE A 375 22.73 5.76 33.99
N GLY A 376 23.11 5.81 35.27
CA GLY A 376 22.82 4.72 36.21
C GLY A 376 21.33 4.47 36.43
N GLU A 377 21.00 3.41 37.18
CA GLU A 377 19.61 3.02 37.45
C GLU A 377 18.81 4.18 38.11
N ASP A 378 17.78 4.63 37.39
CA ASP A 378 16.75 5.65 37.68
C ASP A 378 17.15 7.14 37.83
N PRO A 379 16.27 8.11 37.46
CA PRO A 379 15.16 8.07 36.48
C PRO A 379 15.36 9.05 35.28
N ASP A 380 14.80 8.71 34.11
CA ASP A 380 14.60 9.52 32.89
C ASP A 380 15.46 10.81 32.72
N VAL A 381 16.78 10.60 32.60
CA VAL A 381 17.74 11.62 32.14
C VAL A 381 17.85 11.57 30.62
N HIS A 382 17.48 12.67 29.95
CA HIS A 382 17.48 12.75 28.48
C HIS A 382 18.51 13.77 27.97
N ALA A 383 19.18 13.41 26.86
CA ALA A 383 20.11 14.27 26.16
C ALA A 383 19.48 14.83 24.86
N SER A 384 19.69 16.12 24.60
CA SER A 384 19.30 16.80 23.37
C SER A 384 20.47 17.52 22.71
N LEU A 385 20.25 18.01 21.48
CA LEU A 385 21.20 18.87 20.77
C LEU A 385 21.59 20.17 21.52
N LYS A 386 20.81 20.60 22.52
CA LYS A 386 21.08 21.82 23.30
C LYS A 386 21.69 21.56 24.70
N GLY A 387 21.48 20.38 25.27
CA GLY A 387 21.95 20.03 26.61
C GLY A 387 21.24 18.80 27.18
N VAL A 388 21.52 18.51 28.45
CA VAL A 388 20.98 17.37 29.20
C VAL A 388 19.95 17.88 30.24
N TYR A 389 18.85 17.15 30.41
CA TYR A 389 17.74 17.50 31.30
C TYR A 389 17.14 16.24 31.97
N ILE A 390 16.49 16.42 33.12
CA ILE A 390 15.84 15.34 33.88
C ILE A 390 14.33 15.55 33.81
N VAL A 391 13.59 14.53 33.37
CA VAL A 391 12.13 14.57 33.32
C VAL A 391 11.56 13.94 34.58
N GLY A 392 10.78 14.72 35.32
CA GLY A 392 10.05 14.30 36.53
C GLY A 392 9.03 15.37 36.90
N GLU A 393 7.94 15.00 37.58
CA GLU A 393 6.83 15.91 37.88
C GLU A 393 7.30 17.16 38.64
N GLY A 394 7.22 18.33 37.99
CA GLY A 394 7.60 19.63 38.57
C GLY A 394 9.07 20.05 38.40
N SER A 395 9.92 19.25 37.74
CA SER A 395 11.32 19.61 37.47
C SER A 395 11.49 20.43 36.18
N THR A 396 12.29 21.50 36.23
CA THR A 396 12.78 22.24 35.05
C THR A 396 14.30 22.41 35.03
N ASP A 397 15.05 21.52 35.69
CA ASP A 397 16.50 21.67 35.80
C ASP A 397 17.23 21.12 34.56
N SER A 398 18.16 21.90 34.00
CA SER A 398 18.84 21.57 32.74
C SER A 398 20.26 22.15 32.67
N LYS A 399 21.21 21.37 32.11
CA LYS A 399 22.62 21.74 31.99
C LYS A 399 23.01 21.82 30.51
N SER A 400 23.57 22.96 30.10
CA SER A 400 24.12 23.12 28.74
C SER A 400 25.40 22.28 28.58
N TRP A 401 25.69 21.85 27.35
CA TRP A 401 26.86 21.02 27.06
C TRP A 401 28.19 21.66 27.52
N GLU A 402 28.35 22.98 27.38
CA GLU A 402 29.53 23.70 27.87
C GLU A 402 29.72 23.56 29.39
N LYS A 403 28.65 23.73 30.18
CA LYS A 403 28.70 23.54 31.65
C LYS A 403 28.84 22.06 32.03
N PHE A 404 28.31 21.14 31.22
CA PHE A 404 28.47 19.71 31.44
C PHE A 404 29.93 19.26 31.23
N CYS A 405 30.58 19.75 30.17
CA CYS A 405 31.97 19.44 29.82
C CYS A 405 33.03 20.21 30.64
N ALA A 406 32.64 21.26 31.37
CA ALA A 406 33.52 22.03 32.25
C ALA A 406 33.73 21.38 33.63
N ASP A 407 32.77 20.59 34.12
CA ASP A 407 32.93 19.79 35.33
C ASP A 407 33.64 18.47 35.02
N ASP A 408 34.91 18.34 35.39
CA ASP A 408 35.74 17.11 35.23
C ASP A 408 35.22 15.88 36.00
N SER A 409 34.05 15.97 36.64
CA SER A 409 33.42 14.90 37.44
C SER A 409 32.16 14.28 36.81
N PHE A 410 31.63 14.84 35.72
CA PHE A 410 30.47 14.32 34.95
C PHE A 410 29.25 13.89 35.81
N LYS A 411 28.90 14.70 36.82
CA LYS A 411 27.77 14.46 37.73
C LYS A 411 26.58 15.37 37.45
N MET A 412 25.38 14.90 37.80
CA MET A 412 24.15 15.71 37.80
C MET A 412 23.31 15.44 39.05
N THR A 413 22.76 16.49 39.65
CA THR A 413 21.92 16.41 40.86
C THR A 413 20.45 16.28 40.46
N ILE A 414 19.70 15.40 41.13
CA ILE A 414 18.28 15.17 40.80
C ILE A 414 17.41 16.12 41.65
N PRO A 415 16.69 17.09 41.06
CA PRO A 415 15.90 18.07 41.81
C PRO A 415 14.80 17.38 42.64
N GLY A 416 14.56 17.91 43.85
CA GLY A 416 13.67 17.29 44.85
C GLY A 416 14.33 16.20 45.70
N THR A 417 15.58 15.79 45.40
CA THR A 417 16.34 14.83 46.20
C THR A 417 17.76 15.34 46.47
N ASN A 418 18.43 14.80 47.50
CA ASN A 418 19.85 15.04 47.76
C ASN A 418 20.78 14.04 47.04
N GLN A 419 20.33 13.43 45.94
CA GLN A 419 21.10 12.42 45.20
C GLN A 419 21.77 13.01 43.95
N THR A 420 23.03 12.61 43.71
CA THR A 420 23.78 12.95 42.49
C THR A 420 24.08 11.68 41.70
N THR A 421 23.59 11.61 40.46
CA THR A 421 23.92 10.51 39.54
C THR A 421 25.18 10.83 38.72
N THR A 422 25.84 9.79 38.22
CA THR A 422 27.08 9.86 37.44
C THR A 422 26.90 9.11 36.13
N VAL A 423 27.44 9.63 35.03
CA VAL A 423 27.50 8.87 33.76
C VAL A 423 28.31 7.58 33.99
N VAL A 424 27.74 6.43 33.61
CA VAL A 424 28.33 5.13 33.93
C VAL A 424 29.54 4.83 33.05
N ASP A 425 29.47 5.21 31.76
CA ASP A 425 30.59 5.02 30.84
C ASP A 425 31.39 6.32 30.64
N MET A 426 32.56 6.37 31.29
CA MET A 426 33.42 7.55 31.34
C MET A 426 34.12 7.84 30.00
N GLN A 427 34.12 6.87 29.07
CA GLN A 427 34.76 7.02 27.75
C GLN A 427 33.87 7.82 26.77
N ASP A 428 32.56 7.54 26.74
CA ASP A 428 31.63 8.21 25.83
C ASP A 428 31.40 9.69 26.17
N GLY A 429 31.33 10.02 27.47
CA GLY A 429 31.30 11.41 27.94
C GLY A 429 32.53 12.21 27.50
N ALA A 430 33.71 11.58 27.47
CA ALA A 430 34.96 12.21 27.04
C ALA A 430 35.09 12.35 25.50
N VAL A 431 34.36 11.52 24.73
CA VAL A 431 34.23 11.68 23.26
C VAL A 431 33.34 12.88 22.93
N LEU A 432 32.19 13.01 23.60
CA LEU A 432 31.26 14.15 23.45
C LEU A 432 31.91 15.49 23.82
N CYS A 433 32.73 15.51 24.88
CA CYS A 433 33.50 16.69 25.30
C CYS A 433 34.87 16.83 24.57
N HIS A 434 35.11 16.09 23.49
CA HIS A 434 36.30 16.18 22.63
C HIS A 434 37.68 16.04 23.32
N LYS A 435 37.77 15.36 24.48
CA LYS A 435 39.05 15.09 25.15
C LYS A 435 39.77 13.83 24.63
N HIS A 436 39.05 12.88 24.02
CA HIS A 436 39.61 11.52 23.81
C HIS A 436 40.65 11.38 22.66
N MET A 437 40.70 12.29 21.69
CA MET A 437 41.65 12.17 20.54
C MET A 437 43.12 12.42 20.93
N TYR A 438 43.39 12.99 22.11
CA TYR A 438 44.76 13.24 22.59
C TYR A 438 45.35 12.11 23.45
N LEU A 439 44.54 11.17 23.94
CA LEU A 439 44.94 10.20 24.97
C LEU A 439 45.59 8.90 24.45
N GLN A 440 45.38 8.51 23.19
CA GLN A 440 45.92 7.26 22.64
C GLN A 440 47.00 7.41 21.55
N LEU A 441 47.20 8.60 20.98
CA LEU A 441 48.06 8.80 19.79
C LEU A 441 49.30 9.69 20.01
N GLY A 442 49.59 10.07 21.25
CA GLY A 442 50.92 10.59 21.65
C GLY A 442 51.47 11.74 20.80
N ASN A 443 50.74 12.86 20.68
CA ASN A 443 51.11 14.01 19.83
C ASN A 443 51.42 13.62 18.36
N PRO A 444 50.40 13.21 17.57
CA PRO A 444 50.61 12.85 16.17
C PRO A 444 51.13 14.05 15.36
N THR A 445 52.13 13.80 14.51
CA THR A 445 52.70 14.85 13.65
C THR A 445 51.70 15.27 12.56
N ARG A 446 51.87 16.49 12.05
CA ARG A 446 50.96 17.11 11.06
C ARG A 446 50.79 16.27 9.79
N GLU A 447 51.82 15.55 9.38
CA GLU A 447 51.79 14.64 8.22
C GLU A 447 50.99 13.37 8.51
N MET A 448 51.07 12.83 9.73
CA MET A 448 50.39 11.59 10.09
C MET A 448 48.86 11.75 10.08
N VAL A 449 48.36 12.86 10.63
CA VAL A 449 46.93 13.22 10.59
C VAL A 449 46.46 13.44 9.14
N PHE A 450 47.28 14.08 8.31
CA PHE A 450 46.97 14.32 6.89
C PHE A 450 46.85 13.02 6.08
N TRP A 451 47.77 12.07 6.28
CA TRP A 451 47.71 10.77 5.59
C TRP A 451 46.58 9.88 6.09
N ILE A 452 46.32 9.83 7.40
CA ILE A 452 45.21 9.05 7.97
C ILE A 452 43.85 9.56 7.44
N GLY A 453 43.69 10.88 7.29
CA GLY A 453 42.48 11.47 6.70
C GLY A 453 42.35 11.29 5.18
N MET A 454 43.45 11.32 4.41
CA MET A 454 43.39 11.17 2.95
C MET A 454 43.32 9.72 2.46
N MET A 455 43.93 8.76 3.16
CA MET A 455 44.03 7.36 2.69
C MET A 455 42.67 6.73 2.31
N PRO A 456 41.58 6.88 3.08
CA PRO A 456 40.27 6.36 2.69
C PRO A 456 39.75 6.95 1.37
N GLY A 457 39.96 8.25 1.15
CA GLY A 457 39.56 8.93 -0.08
C GLY A 457 40.37 8.49 -1.31
N ILE A 458 41.67 8.26 -1.13
CA ILE A 458 42.55 7.74 -2.19
C ILE A 458 42.17 6.30 -2.56
N LEU A 459 41.84 5.45 -1.56
CA LEU A 459 41.38 4.08 -1.81
C LEU A 459 40.06 4.06 -2.60
N LEU A 460 39.08 4.86 -2.17
CA LEU A 460 37.79 5.02 -2.87
C LEU A 460 38.00 5.48 -4.32
N PHE A 461 38.84 6.49 -4.55
CA PHE A 461 39.18 6.95 -5.90
C PHE A 461 39.79 5.83 -6.76
N GLY A 462 40.73 5.05 -6.22
CA GLY A 462 41.31 3.89 -6.91
C GLY A 462 40.27 2.84 -7.30
N THR A 463 39.35 2.50 -6.39
CA THR A 463 38.27 1.52 -6.68
C THR A 463 37.30 2.01 -7.76
N ALA A 464 36.95 3.29 -7.76
CA ALA A 464 36.06 3.88 -8.77
C ALA A 464 36.68 3.85 -10.18
N VAL A 465 37.98 4.19 -10.30
CA VAL A 465 38.71 4.14 -11.58
C VAL A 465 38.81 2.69 -12.10
N LEU A 466 39.13 1.73 -11.24
CA LEU A 466 39.22 0.31 -11.62
C LEU A 466 37.86 -0.27 -12.05
N GLY A 467 36.78 0.04 -11.33
CA GLY A 467 35.43 -0.38 -11.71
C GLY A 467 34.99 0.17 -13.07
N THR A 468 35.29 1.45 -13.33
CA THR A 468 34.99 2.09 -14.62
C THR A 468 35.77 1.46 -15.78
N ALA A 469 37.06 1.16 -15.56
CA ALA A 469 37.89 0.50 -16.58
C ALA A 469 37.44 -0.94 -16.89
N ALA A 470 37.03 -1.70 -15.86
CA ALA A 470 36.49 -3.05 -16.03
C ALA A 470 35.18 -3.06 -16.84
N LEU A 471 34.27 -2.10 -16.59
CA LEU A 471 33.02 -1.94 -17.33
C LEU A 471 33.25 -1.57 -18.80
N LEU A 472 34.20 -0.66 -19.09
CA LEU A 472 34.58 -0.30 -20.47
C LEU A 472 35.19 -1.47 -21.24
N LEU A 473 36.01 -2.29 -20.58
CA LEU A 473 36.53 -3.53 -21.17
C LEU A 473 35.40 -4.54 -21.43
N TRP A 474 34.47 -4.70 -20.49
CA TRP A 474 33.34 -5.61 -20.64
C TRP A 474 32.41 -5.21 -21.80
N GLN A 475 32.04 -3.92 -21.91
CA GLN A 475 31.29 -3.39 -23.06
C GLN A 475 31.98 -3.64 -24.40
N ARG A 476 33.32 -3.53 -24.46
CA ARG A 476 34.09 -3.73 -25.69
C ARG A 476 34.08 -5.18 -26.20
N TYR A 477 33.90 -6.16 -25.30
CA TYR A 477 33.92 -7.59 -25.65
C TYR A 477 32.53 -8.25 -25.72
N TYR A 478 31.51 -7.71 -25.04
CA TYR A 478 30.17 -8.31 -24.93
C TYR A 478 29.06 -7.40 -25.50
N LEU A 479 29.09 -7.19 -26.81
CA LEU A 479 28.21 -6.32 -27.64
C LEU A 479 26.69 -6.68 -27.63
N ARG A 480 26.04 -6.75 -26.46
CA ARG A 480 24.57 -6.94 -26.32
C ARG A 480 23.98 -6.23 -25.10
N PHE A 481 24.11 -4.91 -25.04
CA PHE A 481 23.13 -4.05 -24.36
C PHE A 481 23.05 -2.70 -25.08
N ASP A 482 21.99 -2.56 -25.88
CA ASP A 482 21.47 -1.25 -26.24
C ASP A 482 20.71 -0.73 -25.01
N ASN A 483 21.13 0.43 -24.46
CA ASN A 483 20.41 1.32 -23.55
C ASN A 483 21.38 2.33 -22.93
N GLY A 484 21.12 3.64 -23.09
CA GLY A 484 21.94 4.72 -22.52
C GLY A 484 21.92 4.76 -20.98
N ASP A 485 20.91 4.16 -20.35
CA ASP A 485 20.68 4.21 -18.90
C ASP A 485 21.83 3.61 -18.09
N CYS A 486 22.46 2.54 -18.59
CA CYS A 486 23.56 1.89 -17.87
C CYS A 486 24.80 2.80 -17.79
N PHE A 487 25.03 3.63 -18.82
CA PHE A 487 26.07 4.67 -18.80
C PHE A 487 25.71 5.79 -17.83
N SER A 488 24.47 6.31 -17.89
CA SER A 488 23.99 7.37 -16.98
C SER A 488 24.05 6.94 -15.50
N ILE A 489 23.63 5.72 -15.17
CA ILE A 489 23.69 5.18 -13.79
C ILE A 489 25.14 5.05 -13.32
N THR A 490 26.05 4.59 -14.18
CA THR A 490 27.49 4.47 -13.85
C THR A 490 28.13 5.84 -13.60
N VAL A 491 27.79 6.84 -14.43
CA VAL A 491 28.25 8.23 -14.27
C VAL A 491 27.67 8.86 -13.00
N ALA A 492 26.38 8.66 -12.71
CA ALA A 492 25.75 9.16 -11.49
C ALA A 492 26.40 8.56 -10.22
N ALA A 493 26.64 7.25 -10.20
CA ALA A 493 27.28 6.57 -9.07
C ALA A 493 28.73 7.06 -8.84
N THR A 494 29.50 7.29 -9.91
CA THR A 494 30.86 7.84 -9.79
C THR A 494 30.87 9.31 -9.35
N VAL A 495 29.93 10.14 -9.82
CA VAL A 495 29.78 11.54 -9.37
C VAL A 495 29.38 11.61 -7.88
N ILE A 496 28.47 10.75 -7.42
CA ILE A 496 28.07 10.68 -6.00
C ILE A 496 29.24 10.22 -5.11
N ALA A 497 29.99 9.19 -5.53
CA ALA A 497 31.20 8.76 -4.81
C ALA A 497 32.26 9.87 -4.73
N TYR A 498 32.44 10.63 -5.82
CA TYR A 498 33.34 11.78 -5.87
C TYR A 498 32.89 12.93 -4.95
N ALA A 499 31.60 13.26 -4.96
CA ALA A 499 31.01 14.26 -4.07
C ALA A 499 31.11 13.86 -2.58
N ALA A 500 30.92 12.58 -2.25
CA ALA A 500 31.12 12.06 -0.90
C ALA A 500 32.59 12.16 -0.46
N ALA A 501 33.54 11.76 -1.31
CA ALA A 501 34.98 11.88 -1.02
C ALA A 501 35.43 13.35 -0.85
N ILE A 502 34.91 14.28 -1.66
CA ILE A 502 35.13 15.72 -1.50
C ILE A 502 34.49 16.23 -0.20
N SER A 503 33.25 15.85 0.10
CA SER A 503 32.57 16.26 1.34
C SER A 503 33.35 15.82 2.59
N MET A 504 33.86 14.58 2.61
CA MET A 504 34.70 14.09 3.71
C MET A 504 36.03 14.86 3.80
N THR A 505 36.73 15.10 2.69
CA THR A 505 37.99 15.88 2.73
C THR A 505 37.77 17.35 3.07
N VAL A 506 36.67 17.98 2.64
CA VAL A 506 36.30 19.36 2.99
C VAL A 506 35.93 19.48 4.47
N ARG A 507 35.15 18.55 5.02
CA ARG A 507 34.76 18.53 6.45
C ARG A 507 35.99 18.46 7.36
N TRP A 508 36.92 17.56 7.05
CA TRP A 508 38.22 17.46 7.74
C TRP A 508 39.10 18.72 7.55
N ARG A 509 39.03 19.40 6.39
CA ARG A 509 39.75 20.65 6.16
C ARG A 509 39.17 21.83 6.96
N TRP A 510 37.85 21.89 7.13
CA TRP A 510 37.15 23.00 7.78
C TRP A 510 37.42 23.03 9.29
N GLU A 511 37.34 21.88 9.96
CA GLU A 511 37.68 21.73 11.38
C GLU A 511 39.17 22.02 11.64
N TYR A 512 40.07 21.63 10.73
CA TYR A 512 41.49 21.97 10.81
C TYR A 512 41.75 23.49 10.71
N VAL A 513 41.00 24.22 9.87
CA VAL A 513 41.09 25.68 9.73
C VAL A 513 40.55 26.39 10.97
N GLN A 514 39.43 25.95 11.55
CA GLN A 514 38.94 26.50 12.82
C GLN A 514 39.93 26.27 13.97
N CYS A 515 40.57 25.11 14.04
CA CYS A 515 41.60 24.81 15.05
C CYS A 515 42.85 25.71 14.92
N GLN A 516 43.23 26.09 13.69
CA GLN A 516 44.29 27.08 13.44
C GLN A 516 43.89 28.52 13.85
N MET A 517 42.64 28.92 13.62
CA MET A 517 42.15 30.23 14.07
C MET A 517 42.08 30.32 15.60
N SER A 518 41.57 29.27 16.26
CA SER A 518 41.52 29.18 17.73
C SER A 518 42.93 29.25 18.37
N LYS A 519 43.91 28.49 17.84
CA LYS A 519 45.29 28.52 18.36
C LYS A 519 46.00 29.86 18.13
N LYS A 520 45.70 30.61 17.07
CA LYS A 520 46.24 31.98 16.89
C LYS A 520 45.64 32.98 17.88
N SER A 521 44.36 32.84 18.23
CA SER A 521 43.71 33.66 19.27
C SER A 521 44.34 33.41 20.66
N TRP A 522 44.57 32.13 21.00
CA TRP A 522 45.16 31.74 22.29
C TRP A 522 46.62 32.16 22.50
N VAL A 523 47.44 32.26 21.45
CA VAL A 523 48.85 32.68 21.59
C VAL A 523 48.98 34.20 21.78
N HIS A 524 48.05 35.02 21.28
CA HIS A 524 48.06 36.46 21.54
C HIS A 524 47.46 36.83 22.91
N ALA A 525 46.49 36.07 23.42
CA ALA A 525 45.81 36.37 24.68
C ALA A 525 46.64 36.12 25.95
N HIS A 526 47.84 35.54 25.85
CA HIS A 526 48.67 35.14 27.00
C HIS A 526 49.96 35.95 27.20
N MET A 527 50.05 37.16 26.63
CA MET A 527 51.16 38.10 26.88
C MET A 527 50.73 39.45 27.46
N GLU A 528 49.42 39.73 27.58
CA GLU A 528 48.88 40.93 28.21
C GLU A 528 47.82 40.58 29.27
N ASN A 529 48.28 40.31 30.51
CA ASN A 529 47.69 40.78 31.78
C ASN A 529 48.26 40.05 33.00
N SER A 530 49.56 40.17 33.20
CA SER A 530 50.15 40.07 34.53
C SER A 530 50.06 41.44 35.22
N CYS A 531 48.91 41.76 35.83
CA CYS A 531 48.81 42.85 36.82
C CYS A 531 47.62 42.67 37.78
N HIS A 532 47.92 42.21 39.00
CA HIS A 532 47.46 42.68 40.33
C HIS A 532 46.25 43.64 40.44
N ARG A 533 45.38 43.61 41.47
CA ARG A 533 45.21 42.89 42.77
C ARG A 533 43.72 43.06 43.17
N ALA A 534 43.01 42.12 43.79
CA ALA A 534 43.05 41.65 45.19
C ALA A 534 42.63 42.67 46.29
N VAL A 535 41.38 42.52 46.76
CA VAL A 535 40.84 42.54 48.17
C VAL A 535 40.99 43.81 49.07
N ASP A 536 40.02 43.99 50.01
CA ASP A 536 39.91 44.93 51.16
C ASP A 536 39.30 46.36 50.92
N VAL A 537 38.51 47.01 51.83
CA VAL A 537 37.57 46.55 52.91
C VAL A 537 36.66 47.72 53.46
N ASP A 538 35.56 47.40 54.16
CA ASP A 538 34.70 48.18 55.12
C ASP A 538 33.79 49.42 54.77
N GLU A 539 32.73 49.51 55.61
CA GLU A 539 31.89 50.64 56.13
C GLU A 539 31.39 51.84 55.27
N GLY A 540 30.10 52.20 55.48
CA GLY A 540 29.77 53.50 56.10
C GLY A 540 29.14 54.65 55.27
N LEU A 541 27.84 54.88 55.51
CA LEU A 541 27.11 56.18 55.53
C LEU A 541 26.97 57.14 54.29
N GLU A 542 25.78 57.76 54.25
CA GLU A 542 25.40 59.09 53.73
C GLU A 542 25.48 59.49 52.22
N ARG A 543 24.28 59.60 51.63
CA ARG A 543 23.65 60.77 50.93
C ARG A 543 24.47 62.08 50.76
N PRO A 544 24.06 63.02 49.86
CA PRO A 544 23.18 62.93 48.66
C PRO A 544 23.61 63.86 47.47
N LEU A 545 22.71 64.02 46.47
CA LEU A 545 22.67 65.09 45.44
C LEU A 545 23.76 64.95 44.32
N ARG A 546 23.55 65.41 43.08
CA ARG A 546 22.68 66.51 42.60
C ARG A 546 22.40 66.38 41.08
N GLN A 547 21.21 66.84 40.67
CA GLN A 547 20.75 67.14 39.29
C GLN A 547 20.62 65.98 38.30
#